data_AF-A0A0C3B477-F1
#
_entry.id   AF-A0A0C3B477-F1
#
_cell.length_a   1.000
_cell.length_b   1.000
_cell.length_c   1.000
_cell.angle_alpha   90.00
_cell.angle_beta   90.00
_cell.angle_gamma   90.00
#
_symmetry.space_group_name_H-M   'P 1'
#
loop_
_entity.id
_entity.type
_entity.pdbx_description
1 polymer ?
#
loop_
_entity_poly.entity_id
_entity_poly.type
_entity_poly.pdbx_seq_one_letter_code
_entity_poly.pdbx_strand_id
1 'polypeptide(L)' 'MGGPNLEVFKFGFYLFFPLAMMVHYGNPVWYQRHVIPYREKLFPRVEETNKLPTTREDIRVELEKTRAARLARR' A
#
# COMPACT_ATOMS: atom_id res chain seq x y z
N MET A 1 -33.43 0.06 30.24
CA MET A 1 -33.22 -0.65 28.96
C MET A 1 -34.11 0.04 27.93
N GLY A 2 -33.53 0.76 26.97
CA GLY A 2 -34.31 1.45 25.94
C GLY A 2 -35.02 0.40 25.10
N GLY A 3 -36.35 0.45 25.07
CA GLY A 3 -37.22 -0.59 24.51
C GLY A 3 -37.11 -0.75 22.97
N PRO A 4 -38.14 -1.28 22.30
CA PRO A 4 -38.09 -1.70 20.89
C PRO A 4 -37.49 -0.67 19.91
N ASN A 5 -37.65 0.63 20.17
CA ASN A 5 -37.07 1.71 19.34
C ASN A 5 -35.53 1.67 19.28
N LEU A 6 -34.87 1.27 20.38
CA LEU A 6 -33.41 1.17 20.44
C LEU A 6 -32.90 -0.03 19.62
N GLU A 7 -33.70 -1.09 19.54
CA GLU A 7 -33.37 -2.28 18.74
C GLU A 7 -33.45 -1.97 17.24
N VAL A 8 -34.50 -1.25 16.81
CA VAL A 8 -34.64 -0.78 15.42
C VAL A 8 -33.49 0.15 15.03
N PHE A 9 -33.09 1.07 15.91
CA PHE A 9 -31.94 1.94 15.67
C PHE A 9 -30.64 1.16 15.51
N LYS A 10 -30.35 0.22 16.43
CA LYS A 10 -29.14 -0.62 16.36
C LYS A 10 -29.11 -1.46 15.08
N PHE A 11 -30.24 -2.07 14.74
CA PHE A 11 -30.36 -2.86 13.52
C PHE A 11 -30.10 -2.00 12.27
N GLY A 12 -30.73 -0.84 12.19
CA GLY A 12 -30.49 0.12 11.12
C GLY A 12 -29.02 0.51 11.04
N PHE A 13 -28.41 0.89 12.17
CA PHE A 13 -26.99 1.27 12.20
C PHE A 13 -26.08 0.13 11.72
N TYR A 14 -26.26 -1.09 12.23
CA TYR A 14 -25.43 -2.24 11.85
C TYR A 14 -25.59 -2.64 10.38
N LEU A 15 -26.74 -2.36 9.76
CA LEU A 15 -26.92 -2.62 8.35
C LEU A 15 -26.36 -1.47 7.49
N PHE A 16 -26.78 -0.24 7.76
CA PHE A 16 -26.46 0.91 6.92
C PHE A 16 -25.02 1.38 7.06
N PHE A 17 -24.41 1.27 8.25
CA PHE A 17 -23.03 1.70 8.45
C PHE A 17 -22.06 0.94 7.54
N PRO A 18 -21.96 -0.41 7.56
CA PRO A 18 -21.05 -1.11 6.67
C PRO A 18 -21.43 -0.95 5.19
N LEU A 19 -22.73 -0.89 4.85
CA LEU A 19 -23.16 -0.68 3.46
C LEU A 19 -22.71 0.69 2.93
N ALA A 20 -22.92 1.75 3.70
CA ALA A 20 -22.53 3.10 3.33
C ALA A 20 -21.03 3.23 3.20
N MET A 21 -20.27 2.63 4.12
CA MET A 21 -18.81 2.53 4.03
C MET A 21 -18.41 1.81 2.73
N MET A 22 -19.02 0.67 2.41
CA MET A 22 -18.70 -0.07 1.19
C MET A 22 -18.99 0.75 -0.08
N VAL A 23 -20.11 1.46 -0.14
CA VAL A 23 -20.45 2.31 -1.30
C VAL A 23 -19.51 3.50 -1.42
N HIS A 24 -19.13 4.11 -0.30
CA HIS A 24 -18.23 5.27 -0.31
C HIS A 24 -16.79 4.87 -0.68
N TYR A 25 -16.22 3.91 0.05
CA TYR A 25 -14.82 3.50 -0.09
C TYR A 25 -14.59 2.52 -1.26
N GLY A 26 -15.62 1.78 -1.67
CA GLY A 26 -15.59 0.89 -2.83
C GLY A 26 -15.72 1.63 -4.17
N ASN A 27 -15.99 2.94 -4.15
CA ASN A 27 -16.02 3.74 -5.37
C ASN A 27 -14.62 3.77 -6.02
N PRO A 28 -14.46 3.29 -7.27
CA PRO A 28 -13.16 3.27 -7.94
C PRO A 28 -12.50 4.65 -8.06
N VAL A 29 -13.30 5.70 -8.29
CA VAL A 29 -12.82 7.08 -8.41
C VAL A 29 -12.32 7.60 -7.07
N TRP A 30 -13.02 7.26 -5.98
CA TRP A 30 -12.57 7.63 -4.63
C TRP A 30 -11.23 6.96 -4.31
N TYR A 31 -11.11 5.66 -4.60
CA TYR A 31 -9.89 4.88 -4.36
C TYR A 31 -8.71 5.43 -5.15
N GLN A 32 -8.89 5.70 -6.45
CA GLN A 32 -7.84 6.25 -7.30
C GLN A 32 -7.38 7.64 -6.86
N ARG A 33 -8.28 8.46 -6.32
CA ARG A 33 -7.95 9.83 -5.89
C ARG A 33 -7.27 9.88 -4.52
N HIS A 34 -7.65 9.01 -3.59
CA HIS A 34 -7.22 9.13 -2.19
C HIS A 34 -6.23 8.05 -1.77
N VAL A 35 -6.38 6.81 -2.24
CA VAL A 35 -5.55 5.68 -1.79
C VAL A 35 -4.27 5.55 -2.61
N ILE A 36 -4.39 5.61 -3.96
CA ILE A 36 -3.23 5.44 -4.85
C ILE A 36 -2.15 6.52 -4.58
N PRO A 37 -2.48 7.82 -4.50
CA PRO A 37 -1.46 8.85 -4.27
C PRO A 37 -0.85 8.77 -2.88
N TYR A 38 -1.55 8.17 -1.91
CA TYR A 38 -1.01 7.97 -0.57
C TYR A 38 0.18 7.00 -0.56
N ARG A 39 0.23 6.05 -1.50
CA ARG A 39 1.39 5.16 -1.69
C ARG A 39 2.69 5.93 -1.90
N GLU A 40 2.63 7.05 -2.62
CA GLU A 40 3.79 7.90 -2.93
C GLU A 40 4.32 8.64 -1.70
N LYS A 41 3.51 8.80 -0.66
CA LYS A 41 3.93 9.38 0.62
C LYS A 41 4.58 8.34 1.54
N LEU A 42 4.20 7.06 1.39
CA LEU A 42 4.67 5.98 2.25
C LEU A 42 5.97 5.34 1.75
N PHE A 43 6.13 5.23 0.45
CA PHE A 43 7.27 4.57 -0.17
C PHE A 43 8.13 5.57 -0.94
N PRO A 44 9.46 5.41 -0.93
CA PRO A 44 10.33 6.20 -1.80
C PRO A 44 9.94 5.97 -3.26
N ARG A 45 10.25 6.94 -4.12
CA ARG A 45 9.96 6.82 -5.55
C ARG A 45 10.68 5.58 -6.09
N VAL A 46 10.06 4.88 -7.04
CA VAL A 46 10.66 3.68 -7.66
C VAL A 46 12.04 4.00 -8.25
N GLU A 47 12.21 5.23 -8.73
CA GLU A 47 13.47 5.77 -9.26
C GLU A 47 14.59 5.89 -8.21
N GLU A 48 14.23 6.16 -6.95
CA GLU A 48 15.14 6.27 -5.81
C GLU A 48 15.44 4.91 -5.17
N THR A 49 14.66 3.88 -5.54
CA THR A 49 14.88 2.52 -5.05
C THR A 49 16.02 1.88 -5.81
N ASN A 50 16.81 1.04 -5.12
CA ASN A 50 17.89 0.31 -5.76
C ASN A 50 17.35 -0.58 -6.89
N LYS A 51 17.87 -0.41 -8.10
CA LYS A 51 17.47 -1.20 -9.27
C LYS A 51 18.20 -2.53 -9.23
N LEU A 52 17.48 -3.61 -8.97
CA LEU A 52 18.08 -4.94 -8.98
C LEU A 52 18.47 -5.33 -10.42
N PRO A 53 19.68 -5.88 -10.62
CA PRO A 53 20.11 -6.37 -11.93
C PRO A 53 19.19 -7.52 -12.36
N THR A 54 18.60 -7.40 -13.55
CA THR A 54 17.62 -8.38 -14.05
C THR A 54 18.23 -9.33 -15.08
N THR A 55 19.30 -8.92 -15.76
CA THR A 55 20.03 -9.74 -16.73
C THR A 55 21.22 -10.45 -16.10
N ARG A 56 21.69 -11.51 -16.74
CA ARG A 56 22.82 -12.31 -16.23
C ARG A 56 24.13 -11.51 -16.24
N GLU A 57 24.28 -10.66 -17.25
CA GLU A 57 25.40 -9.75 -17.45
C GLU A 57 25.43 -8.72 -16.33
N ASP A 58 24.30 -8.06 -16.04
CA ASP A 58 24.21 -7.07 -14.96
C ASP A 58 24.52 -7.69 -13.59
N ILE A 59 24.07 -8.93 -13.34
CA ILE A 59 24.35 -9.64 -12.09
C ILE A 59 25.86 -9.87 -11.92
N ARG A 60 26.58 -10.23 -12.99
CA ARG A 60 28.03 -10.44 -12.93
C ARG A 60 28.77 -9.14 -12.62
N VAL A 61 28.40 -8.05 -13.29
CA VAL A 61 28.99 -6.73 -13.06
C VAL A 61 28.77 -6.28 -11.60
N GLU A 62 27.57 -6.44 -11.07
CA GLU A 62 27.25 -6.02 -9.70
C GLU A 62 27.96 -6.89 -8.65
N LEU A 63 28.14 -8.19 -8.93
CA LEU A 63 28.95 -9.09 -8.11
C LEU A 63 30.42 -8.67 -8.06
N GLU A 64 31.00 -8.28 -9.19
CA GLU A 64 32.38 -7.81 -9.26
C GLU A 64 32.57 -6.50 -8.49
N LYS A 65 31.66 -5.53 -8.66
CA LYS A 65 31.65 -4.30 -7.85
C LYS A 65 31.57 -4.59 -6.36
N THR A 66 30.70 -5.50 -5.95
CA THR A 66 30.53 -5.88 -4.54
C THR A 66 31.80 -6.53 -3.98
N ARG A 67 32.48 -7.38 -4.77
CA ARG A 67 33.76 -7.98 -4.38
C ARG A 67 34.86 -6.94 -4.22
N ALA A 68 34.97 -6.00 -5.16
CA ALA A 68 35.95 -4.91 -5.09
C ALA A 68 35.73 -4.01 -3.86
N ALA A 69 34.47 -3.64 -3.58
CA ALA A 69 34.11 -2.86 -2.40
C ALA A 69 34.47 -3.56 -1.08
N ARG A 70 34.30 -4.88 -1.01
CA ARG A 70 34.72 -5.68 0.17
C ARG A 70 36.23 -5.70 0.33
N LEU A 71 36.98 -5.83 -0.77
CA LEU A 71 38.43 -5.84 -0.74
C LEU A 71 39.00 -4.48 -0.28
N ALA A 72 38.42 -3.37 -0.73
CA ALA A 72 38.83 -2.02 -0.35
C ALA A 72 38.53 -1.66 1.11
N ARG A 73 37.61 -2.38 1.76
CA ARG A 73 37.27 -2.19 3.18
C ARG A 73 38.11 -3.04 4.13
N ARG A 74 38.92 -3.95 3.59
CA ARG A 74 39.83 -4.82 4.32
C ARG A 74 41.22 -4.20 4.36
#